data_AF-A0A259IMF9-F1
#
_entry.id   AF-A0A259IMF9-F1
#
_cell.length_a   1.000
_cell.length_b   1.000
_cell.length_c   1.000
_cell.angle_alpha   90.00
_cell.angle_beta   90.00
_cell.angle_gamma   90.00
#
_symmetry.space_group_name_H-M   'P 1'
#
loop_
_entity.id
_entity.type
_entity.pdbx_description
1 polymer ?
#
loop_
_entity_poly.entity_id
_entity_poly.type
_entity_poly.pdbx_seq_one_letter_code
_entity_poly.pdbx_strand_id
1 'polypeptide(L)'
;HAEFPGIKTFVTLSPIPGFMDWVAAGAHLGEGVPGERLKPNLKLARDAALAVLKLESQSWSERLTGGWHPDLASEEEKAALLSLASMYLGLASTGRDGNPVAKFHLGNGAKLHLVNWAGDLSRKGLRQSAGLMVNYLYDLGSVEDNHERFANGEIVYSRAVGRLMAP
;
A
#
# COMPACT_ATOMS: atom_id res chain seq x y z
N HIS A 1 1.67 10.25 -26.63
CA HIS A 1 0.49 10.95 -27.19
C HIS A 1 0.41 10.94 -28.71
N ALA A 2 1.53 10.89 -29.45
CA ALA A 2 1.51 11.04 -30.91
C ALA A 2 0.75 9.93 -31.67
N GLU A 3 0.72 8.69 -31.16
CA GLU A 3 0.09 7.56 -31.86
C GLU A 3 -1.41 7.40 -31.53
N PHE A 4 -1.82 7.66 -30.29
CA PHE A 4 -3.22 7.53 -29.84
C PHE A 4 -3.66 8.77 -29.04
N PRO A 5 -4.15 9.83 -29.71
CA PRO A 5 -4.51 11.09 -29.06
C PRO A 5 -5.71 10.97 -28.10
N GLY A 6 -6.54 9.92 -28.24
CA GLY A 6 -7.69 9.67 -27.38
C GLY A 6 -7.36 9.09 -25.99
N ILE A 7 -6.15 8.57 -25.78
CA ILE A 7 -5.75 8.00 -24.49
C ILE A 7 -5.40 9.14 -23.52
N LYS A 8 -6.23 9.27 -22.48
CA LYS A 8 -6.11 10.34 -21.46
C LYS A 8 -5.78 9.81 -20.06
N THR A 9 -5.83 8.50 -19.85
CA THR A 9 -5.64 7.89 -18.54
C THR A 9 -4.46 6.92 -18.60
N PHE A 10 -3.47 7.17 -17.76
CA PHE A 10 -2.26 6.37 -17.66
C PHE A 10 -2.17 5.80 -16.26
N VAL A 11 -2.32 4.49 -16.14
CA VAL A 11 -2.38 3.80 -14.85
C VAL A 11 -1.57 2.52 -14.92
N THR A 12 -0.91 2.18 -13.82
CA THR A 12 -0.16 0.91 -13.70
C THR A 12 -0.97 -0.11 -12.92
N LEU A 13 -0.62 -1.39 -12.99
CA LEU A 13 -1.02 -2.40 -12.00
C LEU A 13 0.28 -3.03 -11.47
N SER A 14 0.65 -2.64 -10.26
CA SER A 14 2.00 -2.86 -9.72
C SER A 14 1.96 -3.76 -8.47
N PRO A 15 2.98 -4.61 -8.26
CA PRO A 15 3.09 -5.44 -7.05
C PRO A 15 3.50 -4.60 -5.83
N ILE A 16 3.29 -5.14 -4.63
CA ILE A 16 3.66 -4.50 -3.35
C ILE A 16 4.70 -5.37 -2.61
N PRO A 17 5.93 -5.51 -3.15
CA PRO A 17 6.94 -6.37 -2.52
C PRO A 17 7.31 -5.89 -1.12
N GLY A 18 7.47 -6.84 -0.18
CA GLY A 18 7.85 -6.55 1.21
C GLY A 18 6.71 -6.06 2.10
N PHE A 19 5.47 -6.00 1.62
CA PHE A 19 4.32 -5.61 2.44
C PHE A 19 4.13 -6.55 3.63
N MET A 20 4.05 -7.87 3.40
CA MET A 20 3.83 -8.82 4.49
C MET A 20 5.02 -8.92 5.44
N ASP A 21 6.25 -8.68 4.95
CA ASP A 21 7.43 -8.58 5.80
C ASP A 21 7.34 -7.35 6.72
N TRP A 22 6.89 -6.21 6.20
CA TRP A 22 6.65 -4.99 6.99
C TRP A 22 5.52 -5.17 8.01
N VAL A 23 4.44 -5.87 7.65
CA VAL A 23 3.35 -6.18 8.60
C VAL A 23 3.85 -7.11 9.71
N ALA A 24 4.58 -8.17 9.35
CA ALA A 24 5.15 -9.12 10.32
C ALA A 24 6.18 -8.45 11.26
N ALA A 25 6.87 -7.42 10.77
CA ALA A 25 7.76 -6.57 11.57
C ALA A 25 7.02 -5.52 12.42
N GLY A 26 5.69 -5.65 12.61
CA GLY A 26 4.91 -4.77 13.49
C GLY A 26 4.38 -3.50 12.83
N ALA A 27 4.37 -3.43 11.48
CA ALA A 27 3.84 -2.31 10.71
C ALA A 27 4.34 -0.95 11.22
N HIS A 28 5.64 -0.87 11.52
CA HIS A 28 6.23 0.32 12.13
C HIS A 28 6.13 1.51 11.18
N LEU A 29 5.52 2.58 11.70
CA LEU A 29 5.38 3.88 11.04
C LEU A 29 6.41 4.83 11.69
N GLY A 30 7.67 4.81 11.25
CA GLY A 30 8.77 5.68 11.73
C GLY A 30 10.12 4.97 11.61
N GLU A 31 11.16 5.52 10.95
CA GLU A 31 11.89 6.77 11.26
C GLU A 31 11.75 7.92 10.24
N GLY A 32 11.12 7.69 9.08
CA GLY A 32 11.08 8.64 7.94
C GLY A 32 9.77 9.41 7.74
N VAL A 33 8.80 9.29 8.65
CA VAL A 33 7.49 9.95 8.54
C VAL A 33 7.38 11.07 9.59
N PRO A 34 7.26 12.35 9.18
CA PRO A 34 6.94 13.46 10.08
C PRO A 34 5.75 13.12 10.99
N GLY A 35 5.95 13.32 12.30
CA GLY A 35 4.95 12.95 13.32
C GLY A 35 3.59 13.60 13.12
N GLU A 36 3.54 14.78 12.49
CA GLU A 36 2.31 15.50 12.11
C GLU A 36 1.40 14.68 11.18
N ARG A 37 1.98 13.77 10.39
CA ARG A 37 1.24 12.87 9.50
C ARG A 37 0.74 11.60 10.19
N LEU A 38 1.27 11.28 11.37
CA LEU A 38 0.90 10.12 12.17
C LEU A 38 -0.17 10.49 13.19
N LYS A 39 -1.36 10.83 12.68
CA LYS A 39 -2.52 11.16 13.50
C LYS A 39 -2.91 10.00 14.44
N PRO A 40 -3.44 10.28 15.65
CA PRO A 40 -3.80 9.23 16.62
C PRO A 40 -4.74 8.16 16.07
N ASN A 41 -5.71 8.54 15.23
CA ASN A 41 -6.65 7.60 14.61
C ASN A 41 -5.97 6.61 13.66
N LEU A 42 -4.89 7.01 12.98
CA LEU A 42 -4.11 6.10 12.12
C LEU A 42 -3.37 5.05 12.94
N LYS A 43 -2.82 5.44 14.10
CA LYS A 43 -2.16 4.50 15.01
C LYS A 43 -3.16 3.47 15.56
N LEU A 44 -4.34 3.94 16.00
CA LEU A 44 -5.41 3.06 16.47
C LEU A 44 -5.88 2.10 15.37
N ALA A 45 -6.10 2.59 14.15
CA ALA A 45 -6.50 1.75 13.01
C ALA A 45 -5.44 0.70 12.66
N ARG A 46 -4.14 1.08 12.73
CA ARG A 46 -3.02 0.15 12.52
C ARG A 46 -3.02 -0.95 13.57
N ASP A 47 -3.12 -0.57 14.84
CA ASP A 47 -3.05 -1.51 15.97
C ASP A 47 -4.24 -2.47 15.95
N ALA A 48 -5.43 -1.97 15.63
CA ALA A 48 -6.61 -2.81 15.42
C ALA A 48 -6.42 -3.78 14.24
N ALA A 49 -5.88 -3.32 13.11
CA ALA A 49 -5.61 -4.17 11.96
C ALA A 49 -4.58 -5.27 12.28
N LEU A 50 -3.49 -4.94 12.99
CA LEU A 50 -2.50 -5.93 13.46
C LEU A 50 -3.16 -6.98 14.37
N ALA A 51 -4.03 -6.56 15.28
CA ALA A 51 -4.74 -7.46 16.19
C ALA A 51 -5.73 -8.39 15.48
N VAL A 52 -6.26 -8.01 14.32
CA VAL A 52 -7.06 -8.91 13.47
C VAL A 52 -6.19 -10.00 12.86
N LEU A 53 -4.99 -9.64 12.38
CA LEU A 53 -4.11 -10.58 11.66
C LEU A 53 -3.40 -11.59 12.57
N LYS A 54 -3.18 -11.24 13.85
CA LYS A 54 -2.63 -12.11 14.90
C LYS A 54 -1.31 -12.82 14.51
N LEU A 55 -0.43 -12.09 13.83
CA LEU A 55 0.81 -12.66 13.29
C LEU A 55 1.83 -13.04 14.36
N GLU A 56 1.67 -12.55 15.59
CA GLU A 56 2.43 -12.98 16.77
C GLU A 56 2.09 -14.41 17.21
N SER A 57 0.86 -14.85 16.92
CA SER A 57 0.37 -16.18 17.28
C SER A 57 0.57 -17.20 16.15
N GLN A 58 0.48 -16.76 14.90
CA GLN A 58 0.68 -17.59 13.71
C GLN A 58 1.32 -16.76 12.60
N SER A 59 2.53 -17.13 12.20
CA SER A 59 3.27 -16.39 11.18
C SER A 59 2.55 -16.43 9.82
N TRP A 60 2.81 -15.42 8.98
CA TRP A 60 2.21 -15.37 7.65
C TRP A 60 2.51 -16.62 6.80
N SER A 61 3.71 -17.18 6.92
CA SER A 61 4.09 -18.41 6.20
C SER A 61 3.31 -19.63 6.67
N GLU A 62 3.02 -19.75 7.97
CA GLU A 62 2.18 -20.81 8.51
C GLU A 62 0.74 -20.67 8.03
N ARG A 63 0.22 -19.44 7.95
CA ARG A 63 -1.12 -19.17 7.42
C ARG A 63 -1.24 -19.61 5.95
N LEU A 64 -0.27 -19.26 5.11
CA LEU A 64 -0.24 -19.70 3.71
C LEU A 64 -0.13 -21.23 3.59
N THR A 65 0.69 -21.88 4.42
CA THR A 65 0.80 -23.35 4.44
C THR A 65 -0.49 -24.01 4.93
N GLY A 66 -1.19 -23.35 5.86
CA GLY A 66 -2.51 -23.73 6.36
C GLY A 66 -3.66 -23.47 5.40
N GLY A 67 -3.38 -23.03 4.16
CA GLY A 67 -4.40 -22.86 3.12
C GLY A 67 -5.06 -21.49 3.09
N TRP A 68 -4.47 -20.47 3.70
CA TRP A 68 -4.98 -19.10 3.58
C TRP A 68 -5.04 -18.67 2.10
N HIS A 69 -6.17 -18.07 1.71
CA HIS A 69 -6.41 -17.52 0.37
C HIS A 69 -7.35 -16.30 0.47
N PRO A 70 -7.22 -15.28 -0.40
CA PRO A 70 -8.11 -14.11 -0.38
C PRO A 70 -9.61 -14.42 -0.44
N ASP A 71 -10.00 -15.53 -1.06
CA ASP A 71 -11.41 -15.98 -1.14
C ASP A 71 -11.94 -16.55 0.18
N LEU A 72 -11.05 -16.88 1.11
CA LEU A 72 -11.37 -17.45 2.43
C LEU A 72 -11.17 -16.42 3.56
N ALA A 73 -10.60 -15.26 3.26
CA ALA A 73 -10.39 -14.20 4.23
C ALA A 73 -11.73 -13.62 4.69
N SER A 74 -11.87 -13.37 5.99
CA SER A 74 -13.03 -12.64 6.50
C SER A 74 -13.00 -11.18 6.03
N GLU A 75 -14.14 -10.49 6.05
CA GLU A 75 -14.17 -9.08 5.67
C GLU A 75 -13.35 -8.20 6.64
N GLU A 76 -13.23 -8.59 7.92
CA GLU A 76 -12.37 -7.91 8.89
C GLU A 76 -10.89 -8.07 8.53
N GLU A 77 -10.47 -9.28 8.15
CA GLU A 77 -9.10 -9.53 7.72
C GLU A 77 -8.76 -8.78 6.43
N LYS A 78 -9.66 -8.82 5.45
CA LYS A 78 -9.54 -8.05 4.20
C LYS A 78 -9.43 -6.56 4.47
N ALA A 79 -10.27 -6.01 5.35
CA ALA A 79 -10.21 -4.61 5.76
C ALA A 79 -8.89 -4.28 6.46
N ALA A 80 -8.40 -5.15 7.33
CA ALA A 80 -7.11 -5.00 8.01
C ALA A 80 -5.94 -4.95 7.01
N LEU A 81 -5.89 -5.89 6.06
CA LEU A 81 -4.85 -5.94 5.02
C LEU A 81 -4.89 -4.71 4.12
N LEU A 82 -6.08 -4.27 3.68
CA LEU A 82 -6.24 -3.07 2.86
C LEU A 82 -5.83 -1.79 3.61
N SER A 83 -6.17 -1.70 4.90
CA SER A 83 -5.78 -0.57 5.75
C SER A 83 -4.27 -0.48 5.91
N LEU A 84 -3.63 -1.59 6.31
CA LEU A 84 -2.19 -1.67 6.48
C LEU A 84 -1.43 -1.40 5.17
N ALA A 85 -1.89 -1.96 4.03
CA ALA A 85 -1.27 -1.71 2.73
C ALA A 85 -1.38 -0.23 2.33
N SER A 86 -2.52 0.40 2.60
CA SER A 86 -2.73 1.82 2.32
C SER A 86 -1.82 2.70 3.17
N MET A 87 -1.62 2.37 4.46
CA MET A 87 -0.65 3.05 5.32
C MET A 87 0.79 2.83 4.85
N TYR A 88 1.17 1.60 4.54
CA TYR A 88 2.52 1.27 4.07
C TYR A 88 2.88 2.08 2.83
N LEU A 89 1.98 2.08 1.85
CA LEU A 89 2.18 2.79 0.59
C LEU A 89 2.07 4.30 0.72
N GLY A 90 1.11 4.81 1.48
CA GLY A 90 0.78 6.23 1.54
C GLY A 90 1.46 7.03 2.66
N LEU A 91 2.07 6.35 3.64
CA LEU A 91 2.78 7.01 4.75
C LEU A 91 4.26 6.65 4.79
N ALA A 92 4.63 5.38 4.54
CA ALA A 92 6.01 4.92 4.73
C ALA A 92 6.89 5.01 3.46
N SER A 93 6.32 5.16 2.26
CA SER A 93 7.08 5.07 0.99
C SER A 93 8.18 6.12 0.82
N THR A 94 8.10 7.26 1.48
CA THR A 94 9.14 8.31 1.44
C THR A 94 10.34 7.99 2.32
N GLY A 95 10.19 7.06 3.27
CA GLY A 95 11.25 6.66 4.19
C GLY A 95 12.21 5.62 3.60
N ARG A 96 13.27 5.31 4.36
CA ARG A 96 14.27 4.29 3.97
C ARG A 96 13.63 2.93 3.66
N ASP A 97 12.69 2.49 4.47
CA ASP A 97 12.03 1.19 4.35
C ASP A 97 10.75 1.22 3.50
N GLY A 98 10.51 2.35 2.82
CA GLY A 98 9.41 2.50 1.89
C GLY A 98 9.49 1.50 0.73
N ASN A 99 8.32 1.05 0.26
CA ASN A 99 8.22 0.08 -0.82
C ASN A 99 8.98 0.54 -2.09
N PRO A 100 9.86 -0.28 -2.68
CA PRO A 100 10.69 0.14 -3.82
C PRO A 100 9.89 0.47 -5.08
N VAL A 101 8.78 -0.24 -5.31
CA VAL A 101 7.90 0.00 -6.47
C VAL A 101 7.09 1.29 -6.28
N ALA A 102 6.64 1.55 -5.05
CA ALA A 102 6.02 2.82 -4.69
C ALA A 102 6.98 3.98 -4.88
N LYS A 103 8.22 3.87 -4.38
CA LYS A 103 9.27 4.88 -4.58
C LYS A 103 9.49 5.19 -6.05
N PHE A 104 9.56 4.16 -6.89
CA PHE A 104 9.73 4.34 -8.32
C PHE A 104 8.55 5.13 -8.94
N HIS A 105 7.31 4.74 -8.69
CA HIS A 105 6.16 5.41 -9.32
C HIS A 105 5.88 6.80 -8.74
N LEU A 106 5.89 6.93 -7.42
CA LEU A 106 5.67 8.20 -6.73
C LEU A 106 6.81 9.19 -7.02
N GLY A 107 8.06 8.70 -7.04
CA GLY A 107 9.23 9.46 -7.47
C GLY A 107 9.20 9.84 -8.94
N ASN A 108 8.36 9.22 -9.77
CA ASN A 108 8.10 9.64 -11.15
C ASN A 108 6.83 10.52 -11.26
N GLY A 109 6.30 11.03 -10.15
CA GLY A 109 5.15 11.94 -10.13
C GLY A 109 3.78 11.26 -10.22
N ALA A 110 3.71 9.94 -10.05
CA ALA A 110 2.43 9.25 -9.99
C ALA A 110 1.69 9.51 -8.67
N LYS A 111 0.36 9.42 -8.72
CA LYS A 111 -0.52 9.40 -7.55
C LYS A 111 -0.83 7.96 -7.15
N LEU A 112 -0.76 7.65 -5.86
CA LEU A 112 -1.24 6.38 -5.31
C LEU A 112 -2.77 6.31 -5.46
N HIS A 113 -3.26 5.49 -6.38
CA HIS A 113 -4.63 5.62 -6.88
C HIS A 113 -5.62 4.64 -6.26
N LEU A 114 -5.33 3.33 -6.31
CA LEU A 114 -6.24 2.28 -5.85
C LEU A 114 -5.45 1.07 -5.35
N VAL A 115 -5.81 0.54 -4.19
CA VAL A 115 -5.31 -0.73 -3.68
C VAL A 115 -6.31 -1.82 -4.06
N ASN A 116 -5.84 -2.85 -4.76
CA ASN A 116 -6.65 -3.91 -5.33
C ASN A 116 -6.56 -5.18 -4.47
N TRP A 117 -7.70 -5.65 -4.00
CA TRP A 117 -7.84 -6.97 -3.39
C TRP A 117 -7.68 -8.06 -4.45
N ALA A 118 -6.99 -9.16 -4.13
CA ALA A 118 -6.83 -10.33 -5.00
C ALA A 118 -6.28 -10.00 -6.42
N GLY A 119 -5.36 -9.04 -6.54
CA GLY A 119 -4.74 -8.64 -7.80
C GLY A 119 -3.66 -9.60 -8.32
N ASP A 120 -2.94 -10.30 -7.44
CA ASP A 120 -1.94 -11.32 -7.81
C ASP A 120 -2.07 -12.56 -6.92
N LEU A 121 -2.80 -13.57 -7.39
CA LEU A 121 -3.00 -14.84 -6.68
C LEU A 121 -1.86 -15.85 -6.89
N SER A 122 -0.76 -15.45 -7.52
CA SER A 122 0.41 -16.32 -7.59
C SER A 122 0.99 -16.57 -6.20
N ARG A 123 1.73 -17.67 -6.03
CA ARG A 123 2.46 -17.95 -4.77
C ARG A 123 3.35 -16.77 -4.33
N LYS A 124 3.91 -16.03 -5.30
CA LYS A 124 4.73 -14.85 -5.02
C LYS A 124 3.87 -13.69 -4.50
N GLY A 125 2.76 -13.38 -5.16
CA GLY A 125 1.83 -12.31 -4.75
C GLY A 125 1.22 -12.55 -3.37
N LEU A 126 0.77 -13.78 -3.10
CA LEU A 126 0.27 -14.16 -1.77
C LEU A 126 1.34 -14.02 -0.69
N ARG A 127 2.57 -14.47 -0.96
CA ARG A 127 3.69 -14.36 -0.02
C ARG A 127 4.09 -12.91 0.25
N GLN A 128 4.22 -12.09 -0.79
CA GLN A 128 4.76 -10.74 -0.66
C GLN A 128 3.74 -9.73 -0.16
N SER A 129 2.47 -9.87 -0.58
CA SER A 129 1.47 -8.83 -0.37
C SER A 129 0.05 -9.34 -0.07
N ALA A 130 -0.12 -10.59 0.35
CA ALA A 130 -1.44 -11.19 0.54
C ALA A 130 -2.33 -11.11 -0.73
N GLY A 131 -1.70 -11.10 -1.90
CA GLY A 131 -2.35 -10.95 -3.20
C GLY A 131 -2.78 -9.51 -3.54
N LEU A 132 -2.43 -8.53 -2.70
CA LEU A 132 -2.70 -7.13 -3.00
C LEU A 132 -1.80 -6.61 -4.13
N MET A 133 -2.41 -5.83 -5.02
CA MET A 133 -1.71 -5.02 -6.01
C MET A 133 -2.16 -3.56 -5.90
N VAL A 134 -1.47 -2.65 -6.57
CA VAL A 134 -1.76 -1.21 -6.50
C VAL A 134 -1.73 -0.58 -7.87
N ASN A 135 -2.66 0.35 -8.10
CA ASN A 135 -2.61 1.24 -9.24
C ASN A 135 -1.92 2.55 -8.88
N TYR A 136 -0.94 2.96 -9.70
CA TYR A 136 -0.40 4.32 -9.70
C TYR A 136 -0.92 5.06 -10.93
N LEU A 137 -1.55 6.23 -10.71
CA LEU A 137 -2.12 7.05 -11.77
C LEU A 137 -1.15 8.18 -12.13
N TYR A 138 -0.80 8.28 -13.41
CA TYR A 138 -0.05 9.41 -13.96
C TYR A 138 -1.04 10.42 -14.54
N ASP A 139 -1.27 11.49 -13.79
CA ASP A 139 -1.98 12.67 -14.27
C ASP A 139 -0.95 13.66 -14.82
N LEU A 140 -0.87 13.78 -16.15
CA LEU A 140 0.18 14.53 -16.83
C LEU A 140 0.26 15.99 -16.41
N GLY A 141 -0.87 16.60 -16.03
CA GLY A 141 -0.90 17.98 -15.55
C GLY A 141 -0.36 18.16 -14.13
N SER A 142 -0.08 17.06 -13.41
CA SER A 142 0.37 17.09 -12.02
C SER A 142 1.63 16.25 -11.78
N VAL A 143 2.25 15.69 -12.81
CA VAL A 143 3.45 14.85 -12.65
C VAL A 143 4.58 15.61 -11.97
N GLU A 144 4.88 16.83 -12.43
CA GLU A 144 5.96 17.65 -11.86
C GLU A 144 5.67 18.05 -10.41
N ASP A 145 4.45 18.52 -10.11
CA ASP A 145 4.05 18.87 -8.73
C ASP A 145 4.10 17.66 -7.80
N ASN A 146 3.58 16.51 -8.22
CA ASN A 146 3.61 15.28 -7.43
C ASN A 146 5.05 14.79 -7.19
N HIS A 147 5.94 14.94 -8.19
CA HIS A 147 7.35 14.60 -8.06
C HIS A 147 8.02 15.45 -6.99
N GLU A 148 7.85 16.77 -7.04
CA GLU A 148 8.39 17.70 -6.05
C GLU A 148 7.84 17.43 -4.65
N ARG A 149 6.54 17.15 -4.54
CA ARG A 149 5.93 16.76 -3.25
C ARG A 149 6.56 15.49 -2.71
N PHE A 150 6.78 14.47 -3.54
CA PHE A 150 7.45 13.23 -3.12
C PHE A 150 8.90 13.46 -2.68
N ALA A 151 9.65 14.28 -3.43
CA ALA A 151 11.02 14.67 -3.06
C ALA A 151 11.06 15.39 -1.69
N ASN A 152 10.04 16.20 -1.38
CA ASN A 152 9.84 16.84 -0.08
C ASN A 152 9.18 15.94 0.97
N GLY A 153 9.07 14.64 0.67
CA GLY A 153 8.59 13.63 1.59
C GLY A 153 7.06 13.51 1.64
N GLU A 154 6.28 14.17 0.80
CA GLU A 154 4.82 14.09 0.74
C GLU A 154 4.30 13.13 -0.35
N ILE A 155 3.28 12.32 -0.04
CA ILE A 155 2.70 11.38 -1.00
C ILE A 155 1.29 11.83 -1.37
N VAL A 156 1.05 11.96 -2.66
CA VAL A 156 -0.29 12.22 -3.19
C VAL A 156 -1.02 10.90 -3.39
N TYR A 157 -2.19 10.75 -2.76
CA TYR A 157 -3.03 9.57 -2.87
C TYR A 157 -4.50 9.92 -3.09
N SER A 158 -5.28 8.99 -3.62
CA SER A 158 -6.71 9.19 -3.87
C SER A 158 -7.51 9.19 -2.57
N ARG A 159 -8.71 9.79 -2.60
CA ARG A 159 -9.64 9.73 -1.48
C ARG A 159 -10.01 8.28 -1.09
N ALA A 160 -10.06 7.37 -2.05
CA ALA A 160 -10.34 5.96 -1.78
C ALA A 160 -9.24 5.32 -0.93
N VAL A 161 -7.97 5.58 -1.26
CA VAL A 161 -6.82 5.13 -0.46
C VAL A 161 -6.83 5.75 0.93
N GLY A 162 -7.11 7.06 1.03
CA GLY A 162 -7.19 7.74 2.32
C GLY A 162 -8.27 7.17 3.25
N ARG A 163 -9.42 6.74 2.70
CA ARG A 163 -10.48 6.07 3.47
C ARG A 163 -10.07 4.70 4.02
N LEU A 164 -9.20 3.98 3.31
CA LEU A 164 -8.72 2.68 3.78
C LEU A 164 -7.78 2.80 4.98
N MET A 165 -7.02 3.91 5.10
CA MET A 165 -6.05 4.08 6.20
C MET A 165 -6.69 4.25 7.59
N ALA A 166 -7.93 4.72 7.66
CA ALA A 166 -8.68 4.82 8.91
C ALA A 166 -10.16 4.57 8.59
N PRO A 167 -10.52 3.29 8.36
CA PRO A 167 -11.87 2.89 7.99
C PRO A 167 -12.86 3.07 9.14
#